data_AF-A0A315X8X9-F1
#
_entry.id   AF-A0A315X8X9-F1
#
_cell.length_a   1.000
_cell.length_b   1.000
_cell.length_c   1.000
_cell.angle_alpha   90.00
_cell.angle_beta   90.00
_cell.angle_gamma   90.00
#
_symmetry.space_group_name_H-M   'P 1'
#
loop_
_entity.id
_entity.type
_entity.pdbx_description
1 polymer ?
#
loop_
_entity_poly.entity_id
_entity_poly.type
_entity_poly.pdbx_seq_one_letter_code
_entity_poly.pdbx_strand_id
1 'polypeptide(L)' 'MDATPERDGGDDLGPDLGPDERDLDLLDGSWEHEYYSGRQKTRDWNAVLIGFAILVVAAMVVPMLLVFAR' A
#
# COMPACT_ATOMS: atom_id res chain seq x y z
N MET A 1 24.57 -57.87 -1.25
CA MET A 1 25.56 -57.06 -0.53
C MET A 1 25.94 -55.95 -1.46
N ASP A 2 25.30 -54.79 -1.33
CA ASP A 2 25.79 -53.54 -1.91
C ASP A 2 25.20 -52.37 -1.11
N ALA A 3 26.03 -51.35 -0.93
CA ALA A 3 26.02 -50.42 0.19
C ALA A 3 24.91 -49.36 0.09
N THR A 4 24.19 -49.15 1.20
CA THR A 4 23.51 -47.88 1.47
C THR A 4 24.56 -46.87 1.93
N PRO A 5 24.81 -45.75 1.23
CA PRO A 5 25.46 -44.63 1.86
C PRO A 5 24.45 -43.96 2.79
N GLU A 6 24.72 -44.05 4.09
CA GLU A 6 24.20 -43.09 5.07
C GLU A 6 24.47 -41.68 4.55
N ARG A 7 23.41 -40.89 4.40
CA ARG A 7 23.54 -39.44 4.31
C ARG A 7 23.11 -38.87 5.66
N ASP A 8 24.10 -38.72 6.52
CA ASP A 8 24.08 -37.76 7.61
C ASP A 8 23.93 -36.35 7.02
N GLY A 9 22.98 -35.59 7.53
CA GLY A 9 22.61 -34.28 7.01
C GLY A 9 21.47 -33.69 7.84
N GLY A 10 21.83 -32.96 8.89
CA GLY A 10 20.93 -32.02 9.52
C GLY A 10 20.40 -30.98 8.53
N ASP A 11 19.39 -30.23 8.98
CA ASP A 11 18.78 -29.06 8.33
C ASP A 11 17.43 -29.32 7.61
N ASP A 12 16.43 -29.82 8.34
CA ASP A 12 15.02 -29.53 8.00
C ASP A 12 14.52 -28.24 8.70
N LEU A 13 15.44 -27.28 8.91
CA LEU A 13 15.15 -25.86 9.07
C LEU A 13 15.29 -25.16 7.70
N GLY A 14 14.78 -25.80 6.64
CA GLY A 14 14.56 -25.11 5.38
C GLY A 14 13.65 -23.91 5.61
N PRO A 15 13.77 -22.82 4.82
CA PRO A 15 12.78 -21.75 4.85
C PRO A 15 11.41 -22.40 4.71
N ASP A 16 10.43 -21.98 5.51
CA ASP A 16 9.05 -22.40 5.31
C ASP A 16 8.67 -22.03 3.86
N LEU A 17 8.73 -23.03 2.96
CA LEU A 17 8.36 -22.92 1.55
C LEU A 17 6.84 -23.05 1.39
N GLY A 18 6.10 -22.89 2.49
CA GLY A 18 4.67 -22.69 2.46
C GLY A 18 4.30 -21.52 1.55
N PRO A 19 3.05 -21.50 1.04
CA PRO A 19 2.55 -20.40 0.23
C PRO A 19 2.82 -19.09 0.95
N ASP A 20 3.51 -18.16 0.27
CA ASP A 20 3.78 -16.86 0.87
C ASP A 20 2.46 -16.06 1.01
N GLU A 21 2.53 -14.91 1.68
CA GLU A 21 1.33 -14.08 1.90
C GLU A 21 0.61 -13.69 0.60
N ARG A 22 1.31 -13.71 -0.54
CA ARG A 22 0.72 -13.46 -1.87
C ARG A 22 0.07 -14.72 -2.43
N ASP A 23 0.69 -15.88 -2.29
CA ASP A 23 0.08 -17.12 -2.75
C ASP A 23 -1.22 -17.43 -1.98
N LEU A 24 -1.31 -17.02 -0.72
CA LEU A 24 -2.54 -17.10 0.07
C LEU A 24 -3.63 -16.13 -0.43
N ASP A 25 -3.26 -14.94 -0.93
CA ASP A 25 -4.21 -13.98 -1.48
C ASP A 25 -4.90 -14.49 -2.76
N LEU A 26 -4.18 -15.26 -3.57
CA LEU A 26 -4.68 -15.92 -4.78
C LEU A 26 -5.64 -17.07 -4.48
N LEU A 27 -5.46 -17.74 -3.33
CA LEU A 27 -6.24 -18.91 -2.94
C LEU A 27 -7.52 -18.54 -2.17
N ASP A 28 -7.52 -17.44 -1.42
CA ASP A 28 -8.66 -16.98 -0.61
C ASP A 28 -9.64 -16.07 -1.38
N GLY A 29 -9.27 -15.63 -2.59
CA GLY A 29 -10.09 -14.71 -3.38
C GLY A 29 -10.32 -13.35 -2.70
N SER A 30 -9.54 -13.04 -1.67
CA SER A 30 -9.56 -11.76 -0.95
C SER A 30 -9.16 -10.62 -1.90
N TRP A 31 -8.33 -10.90 -2.90
CA TRP A 31 -7.99 -9.96 -3.97
C TRP A 31 -9.21 -9.59 -4.83
N GLU A 32 -10.01 -10.57 -5.29
CA GLU A 32 -11.25 -10.26 -6.03
C GLU A 32 -12.23 -9.50 -5.16
N HIS A 33 -12.32 -9.87 -3.87
CA HIS A 33 -13.17 -9.16 -2.93
C HIS A 33 -12.73 -7.69 -2.79
N GLU A 34 -11.45 -7.40 -2.60
CA GLU A 34 -10.98 -6.02 -2.49
C GLU A 34 -11.07 -5.26 -3.83
N TYR A 35 -10.79 -5.93 -4.96
CA TYR A 35 -10.84 -5.33 -6.30
C TYR A 35 -12.28 -5.01 -6.74
N TYR A 36 -13.23 -5.92 -6.51
CA TYR A 36 -14.65 -5.76 -6.85
C TYR A 36 -15.51 -5.17 -5.72
N SER A 37 -14.99 -5.05 -4.49
CA SER A 37 -15.68 -4.33 -3.39
C SER A 37 -15.98 -2.88 -3.74
N GLY A 38 -15.41 -2.39 -4.86
CA GLY A 38 -15.69 -1.08 -5.39
C GLY A 38 -15.44 -0.04 -4.33
N ARG A 39 -14.29 -0.16 -3.63
CA ARG A 39 -13.86 0.71 -2.52
C ARG A 39 -14.33 2.13 -2.80
N GLN A 40 -15.51 2.47 -2.29
CA GLN A 40 -16.01 3.84 -2.32
C GLN A 40 -15.17 4.53 -1.28
N LYS A 41 -13.97 4.94 -1.69
CA LYS A 41 -13.10 5.79 -0.90
C LYS A 41 -13.91 7.06 -0.72
N THR A 42 -14.64 7.14 0.39
CA THR A 42 -15.52 8.26 0.71
C THR A 42 -14.62 9.47 0.74
N ARG A 43 -14.70 10.26 -0.33
CA ARG A 43 -13.83 11.41 -0.48
C ARG A 43 -14.21 12.39 0.61
N ASP A 44 -13.24 12.77 1.42
CA ASP A 44 -13.45 13.79 2.44
C ASP A 44 -13.65 15.15 1.76
N TRP A 45 -14.91 15.55 1.64
CA TRP A 45 -15.29 16.83 1.07
C TRP A 45 -14.87 18.01 1.93
N ASN A 46 -14.68 17.82 3.24
CA ASN A 46 -14.16 18.86 4.12
C ASN A 46 -12.71 19.17 3.76
N ALA A 47 -11.87 18.15 3.56
CA ALA A 47 -10.50 18.33 3.11
C ALA A 47 -10.42 19.08 1.75
N VAL A 48 -11.32 18.75 0.82
CA VAL A 48 -11.41 19.45 -0.48
C VAL A 48 -11.80 20.92 -0.32
N LEU A 49 -12.80 21.21 0.52
CA LEU A 49 -13.25 22.57 0.78
C LEU A 49 -12.19 23.41 1.49
N ILE A 50 -11.48 22.83 2.45
CA ILE A 50 -10.36 23.49 3.15
C ILE A 50 -9.25 23.82 2.15
N GLY A 51 -8.88 22.88 1.28
CA GLY A 51 -7.89 23.12 0.23
C GLY A 51 -8.28 24.27 -0.69
N PHE A 52 -9.56 24.33 -1.08
CA PHE A 52 -10.08 25.43 -1.89
C PHE A 52 -10.05 26.77 -1.14
N ALA A 53 -10.45 26.79 0.13
CA ALA A 53 -10.42 28.00 0.95
C ALA A 53 -8.99 28.56 1.09
N ILE A 54 -7.99 27.69 1.29
CA ILE A 54 -6.57 28.08 1.34
C ILE A 54 -6.14 28.71 0.01
N LEU A 55 -6.53 28.11 -1.12
CA LEU A 55 -6.22 28.65 -2.46
C LEU A 55 -6.79 30.07 -2.66
N VAL A 56 -8.04 30.30 -2.24
CA VAL A 56 -8.67 31.62 -2.33
C VAL A 56 -7.93 32.65 -1.48
N VAL A 57 -7.59 32.30 -0.23
CA VAL A 57 -6.84 33.18 0.67
C VAL A 57 -5.45 33.48 0.08
N ALA A 58 -4.75 32.47 -0.44
CA ALA A 58 -3.45 32.66 -1.08
C ALA A 58 -3.55 33.59 -2.28
N ALA A 59 -4.57 33.45 -3.12
CA ALA A 59 -4.80 34.33 -4.27
C ALA A 59 -5.01 35.81 -3.88
N MET A 60 -5.51 36.08 -2.66
CA MET A 60 -5.65 37.45 -2.15
C MET A 60 -4.38 37.96 -1.48
N VAL A 61 -3.71 37.10 -0.70
CA VAL A 61 -2.54 37.49 0.13
C VAL A 61 -1.27 37.61 -0.71
N VAL A 62 -1.03 36.69 -1.64
CA VAL A 62 0.17 36.70 -2.51
C VAL A 62 0.34 38.02 -3.27
N PRO A 63 -0.65 38.57 -4.00
CA PRO A 63 -0.47 39.83 -4.70
C PRO A 63 -0.22 41.00 -3.74
N MET A 64 -0.84 40.99 -2.55
CA MET A 64 -0.57 42.00 -1.52
C MET A 64 0.90 41.97 -1.08
N LEU A 65 1.45 40.78 -0.80
CA LEU A 65 2.86 40.62 -0.44
C LEU A 65 3.81 41.03 -1.57
N LEU A 66 3.47 40.70 -2.82
CA LEU A 66 4.27 41.09 -3.99
C LEU A 66 4.32 42.61 -4.19
N VAL A 67 3.26 43.34 -3.84
CA VAL A 67 3.26 44.81 -3.87
C VAL A 67 4.23 45.40 -2.85
N PHE A 68 4.30 44.86 -1.64
CA PHE A 68 5.22 45.34 -0.60
C PHE A 68 6.67 44.87 -0.79
N ALA A 69 6.88 43.78 -1.52
CA ALA A 69 8.21 43.26 -1.84
C ALA A 69 8.86 43.93 -3.06
N ARG A 70 8.14 44.84 -3.74
CA ARG A 70 8.66 45.66 -4.84
C ARG A 70 9.23 46.97 -4.33
#